data_AF-A0A0S8III8-F1
#
_entry.id   AF-A0A0S8III8-F1
#
_cell.length_a   1.000
_cell.length_b   1.000
_cell.length_c   1.000
_cell.angle_alpha   90.00
_cell.angle_beta   90.00
_cell.angle_gamma   90.00
#
_symmetry.space_group_name_H-M   'P 1'
#
loop_
_entity.id
_entity.type
_entity.pdbx_description
1 polymer ?
#
loop_
_entity_poly.entity_id
_entity_poly.type
_entity_poly.pdbx_seq_one_letter_code
_entity_poly.pdbx_strand_id
1 'polypeptide(L)'
;MKKILYIVLDGLGDLPIKELRNKTPLEAAVTPNMDRLAQKGKTGLVYPVAKDIAPESDIAVISLLGYDAHKYYTGRGPLESFAEGLNINDGDLALRVNFATVAEDSKTIKDRRVGRDLITEEATALAKEINSKVTLSSATFEFKNTIGHRGVLVIRGMRSKLSGWITNTDPAYDREG
;
A
#
# COMPACT_ATOMS: atom_id res chain seq x y z
N MET A 1 23.22 -26.95 -3.20
CA MET A 1 21.90 -26.36 -2.90
C MET A 1 21.01 -26.47 -4.13
N LYS A 2 19.70 -26.73 -3.96
CA LYS A 2 18.73 -26.61 -5.06
C LYS A 2 18.27 -25.15 -5.17
N LYS A 3 17.97 -24.69 -6.39
CA LYS A 3 17.33 -23.39 -6.61
C LYS A 3 15.86 -23.46 -6.17
N ILE A 4 15.35 -22.37 -5.61
CA ILE A 4 13.94 -22.24 -5.20
C ILE A 4 13.24 -21.28 -6.16
N LEU A 5 12.07 -21.67 -6.65
CA LEU A 5 11.14 -20.78 -7.35
C LEU A 5 9.92 -20.59 -6.47
N TYR A 6 9.66 -19.36 -6.06
CA TYR A 6 8.52 -18.99 -5.23
C TYR A 6 7.57 -18.11 -6.04
N ILE A 7 6.32 -18.55 -6.18
CA ILE A 7 5.29 -17.88 -6.99
C ILE A 7 4.15 -17.49 -6.07
N VAL A 8 3.85 -16.19 -6.02
CA VAL A 8 2.68 -15.64 -5.32
C VAL A 8 1.68 -15.18 -6.36
N LEU A 9 0.47 -15.73 -6.32
CA LEU A 9 -0.65 -15.29 -7.15
C LEU A 9 -1.47 -14.29 -6.33
N ASP A 10 -1.33 -13.00 -6.65
CA ASP A 10 -2.02 -11.93 -5.93
C ASP A 10 -3.54 -12.04 -6.10
N GLY A 11 -4.28 -11.93 -5.00
CA GLY A 11 -5.74 -12.08 -5.00
C GLY A 11 -6.27 -13.46 -5.39
N LEU A 12 -5.49 -14.54 -5.25
CA LEU A 12 -5.91 -15.89 -5.68
C LEU A 12 -7.13 -16.43 -4.91
N GLY A 13 -7.22 -16.13 -3.62
CA GLY A 13 -8.29 -16.63 -2.75
C GLY A 13 -9.60 -15.87 -3.02
N ASP A 14 -10.69 -16.61 -3.15
CA ASP A 14 -12.02 -16.05 -3.42
C ASP A 14 -13.11 -16.92 -2.77
N LEU A 15 -14.35 -16.44 -2.83
CA LEU A 15 -15.54 -17.13 -2.37
C LEU A 15 -16.25 -17.85 -3.54
N PRO A 16 -17.05 -18.88 -3.24
CA PRO A 16 -17.95 -19.48 -4.23
C PRO A 16 -18.92 -18.46 -4.83
N ILE A 17 -19.03 -18.41 -6.15
CA ILE A 17 -19.96 -17.52 -6.86
C ILE A 17 -20.98 -18.30 -7.70
N LYS A 18 -22.22 -17.78 -7.76
CA LYS A 18 -23.38 -18.48 -8.36
C LYS A 18 -23.21 -18.70 -9.86
N GLU A 19 -22.63 -17.73 -10.54
CA GLU A 19 -22.33 -17.71 -11.98
C GLU A 19 -21.35 -18.83 -12.36
N LEU A 20 -20.50 -19.25 -11.41
CA LEU A 20 -19.56 -20.37 -11.56
C LEU A 20 -20.08 -21.67 -10.96
N ARG A 21 -21.40 -21.82 -10.81
CA ARG A 21 -22.05 -23.00 -10.22
C ARG A 21 -21.59 -23.26 -8.78
N ASN A 22 -21.47 -22.19 -7.98
CA ASN A 22 -20.99 -22.21 -6.60
C ASN A 22 -19.55 -22.75 -6.46
N LYS A 23 -18.69 -22.40 -7.41
CA LYS A 23 -17.24 -22.59 -7.34
C LYS A 23 -16.54 -21.25 -7.15
N THR A 24 -15.34 -21.26 -6.60
CA THR A 24 -14.41 -20.14 -6.69
C THR A 24 -13.89 -19.98 -8.13
N PRO A 25 -13.35 -18.81 -8.53
CA PRO A 25 -12.70 -18.63 -9.83
C PRO A 25 -11.55 -19.62 -10.06
N LEU A 26 -10.76 -19.93 -9.02
CA LEU A 26 -9.68 -20.92 -9.11
C LEU A 26 -10.18 -22.33 -9.43
N GLU A 27 -11.27 -22.77 -8.79
CA GLU A 27 -11.89 -24.10 -9.03
C GLU A 27 -12.62 -24.20 -10.38
N ALA A 28 -13.08 -23.08 -10.93
CA ALA A 28 -13.75 -23.03 -12.22
C ALA A 28 -12.74 -22.94 -13.39
N ALA A 29 -11.56 -22.38 -13.15
CA ALA A 29 -10.53 -22.20 -14.16
C ALA A 29 -9.90 -23.53 -14.59
N VAL A 30 -9.55 -23.64 -15.88
CA VAL A 30 -8.80 -24.79 -16.42
C VAL A 30 -7.32 -24.58 -16.11
N THR A 31 -6.80 -25.27 -15.09
CA THR A 31 -5.44 -25.04 -14.57
C THR A 31 -4.55 -26.29 -14.56
N PRO A 32 -4.40 -27.01 -15.68
CA PRO A 32 -3.77 -28.34 -15.73
C PRO A 32 -2.32 -28.38 -15.21
N ASN A 33 -1.60 -27.26 -15.29
CA ASN A 33 -0.25 -27.15 -14.75
C ASN A 33 -0.24 -27.04 -13.22
N MET A 34 -1.15 -26.26 -12.63
CA MET A 34 -1.27 -26.15 -11.17
C MET A 34 -1.83 -27.45 -10.58
N ASP A 35 -2.82 -28.05 -11.25
CA ASP A 35 -3.37 -29.35 -10.88
C ASP A 35 -2.28 -30.44 -10.84
N ARG A 36 -1.42 -30.48 -11.87
CA ARG A 36 -0.28 -31.41 -11.93
C ARG A 36 0.74 -31.16 -10.84
N LEU A 37 0.99 -29.90 -10.47
CA LEU A 37 1.88 -29.55 -9.36
C LEU A 37 1.28 -29.97 -8.01
N ALA A 38 -0.01 -29.75 -7.80
CA ALA A 38 -0.73 -30.16 -6.60
C ALA A 38 -0.72 -31.69 -6.42
N GLN A 39 -0.97 -32.46 -7.50
CA GLN A 39 -0.96 -33.93 -7.47
C GLN A 39 0.43 -34.53 -7.19
N LYS A 40 1.50 -33.89 -7.66
CA LYS A 40 2.88 -34.37 -7.50
C LYS A 40 3.60 -33.76 -6.29
N GLY A 41 2.97 -32.81 -5.62
CA GLY A 41 3.56 -32.00 -4.56
C GLY A 41 2.90 -32.22 -3.21
N LYS A 42 3.00 -31.19 -2.35
CA LYS A 42 2.28 -31.10 -1.09
C LYS A 42 1.41 -29.85 -1.13
N THR A 43 0.18 -29.98 -0.66
CA THR A 43 -0.79 -28.88 -0.57
C THR A 43 -1.04 -28.51 0.89
N GLY A 44 -1.55 -27.32 1.11
CA GLY A 44 -1.88 -26.80 2.44
C GLY A 44 -2.57 -25.45 2.36
N LEU A 45 -2.97 -24.93 3.51
CA LEU A 45 -3.49 -23.58 3.68
C LEU A 45 -2.40 -22.69 4.27
N VAL A 46 -2.36 -21.43 3.85
CA VAL A 46 -1.45 -20.43 4.38
C VAL A 46 -2.26 -19.25 4.92
N TYR A 47 -1.94 -18.83 6.14
CA TYR A 47 -2.36 -17.54 6.66
C TYR A 47 -1.18 -16.59 6.44
N PRO A 48 -1.26 -15.63 5.49
CA PRO A 48 -0.08 -14.84 5.13
C PRO A 48 0.48 -14.05 6.31
N VAL A 49 -0.38 -13.51 7.18
CA VAL A 49 0.03 -12.77 8.38
C VAL A 49 -0.30 -13.58 9.64
N ALA A 50 -1.59 -13.72 9.94
CA ALA A 50 -2.09 -14.59 11.00
C ALA A 50 -3.54 -14.98 10.70
N LYS A 51 -4.07 -15.90 11.50
CA LYS A 51 -5.49 -16.25 11.45
C LYS A 51 -6.34 -15.01 11.75
N ASP A 52 -7.43 -14.85 11.01
CA ASP A 52 -8.40 -13.76 11.18
C ASP A 52 -7.83 -12.34 10.93
N ILE A 53 -6.65 -12.23 10.31
CA ILE A 53 -6.08 -10.96 9.83
C ILE A 53 -6.20 -10.92 8.30
N ALA A 54 -6.92 -9.93 7.79
CA ALA A 54 -6.96 -9.66 6.36
C ALA A 54 -5.56 -9.22 5.87
N PRO A 55 -4.94 -9.94 4.92
CA PRO A 55 -3.59 -9.61 4.48
C PRO A 55 -3.63 -8.46 3.47
N GLU A 56 -3.17 -7.27 3.88
CA GLU A 56 -2.78 -6.24 2.93
C GLU A 56 -1.49 -6.68 2.20
N SER A 57 -1.34 -6.28 0.93
CA SER A 57 -0.26 -6.79 0.07
C SER A 57 1.14 -6.56 0.63
N ASP A 58 1.36 -5.44 1.33
CA ASP A 58 2.67 -5.09 1.89
C ASP A 58 3.07 -5.99 3.07
N ILE A 59 2.22 -6.11 4.08
CA ILE A 59 2.46 -6.97 5.25
C ILE A 59 2.50 -8.46 4.86
N ALA A 60 1.67 -8.86 3.89
CA ALA A 60 1.63 -10.23 3.38
C ALA A 60 2.95 -10.63 2.73
N VAL A 61 3.50 -9.80 1.83
CA VAL A 61 4.75 -10.11 1.13
C VAL A 61 5.92 -10.21 2.11
N ILE A 62 6.01 -9.31 3.09
CA ILE A 62 7.05 -9.37 4.13
C ILE A 62 6.98 -10.70 4.90
N SER A 63 5.77 -11.11 5.29
CA SER A 63 5.54 -12.37 6.00
C SER A 63 5.87 -13.60 5.15
N LEU A 64 5.44 -13.61 3.88
CA LEU A 64 5.71 -14.70 2.94
C LEU A 64 7.21 -14.86 2.61
N LEU A 65 7.98 -13.79 2.68
CA LEU A 65 9.44 -13.82 2.55
C LEU A 65 10.16 -14.31 3.82
N GLY A 66 9.41 -14.63 4.89
CA GLY A 66 9.93 -15.21 6.13
C GLY A 66 10.30 -14.20 7.21
N TYR A 67 9.96 -12.93 7.05
CA TYR A 67 10.15 -11.93 8.09
C TYR A 67 8.98 -11.93 9.07
N ASP A 68 9.27 -11.73 10.34
CA ASP A 68 8.24 -11.44 11.34
C ASP A 68 7.66 -10.04 11.08
N ALA A 69 6.48 -9.98 10.49
CA ALA A 69 5.78 -8.73 10.19
C ALA A 69 5.49 -7.90 11.45
N HIS A 70 5.27 -8.50 12.62
CA HIS A 70 5.04 -7.75 13.85
C HIS A 70 6.28 -6.98 14.32
N LYS A 71 7.46 -7.43 13.88
CA LYS A 71 8.75 -6.80 14.23
C LYS A 71 9.30 -5.90 13.12
N TYR A 72 9.17 -6.31 11.87
CA TYR A 72 9.88 -5.68 10.75
C TYR A 72 8.99 -4.85 9.82
N TYR A 73 7.66 -4.97 9.91
CA TYR A 73 6.79 -4.16 9.07
C TYR A 73 6.81 -2.70 9.55
N THR A 74 7.24 -1.81 8.67
CA THR A 74 7.34 -0.37 8.93
C THR A 74 6.06 0.40 8.60
N GLY A 75 5.08 -0.26 7.99
CA GLY A 75 3.93 0.41 7.36
C GLY A 75 4.16 0.75 5.89
N ARG A 76 3.06 1.01 5.18
CA ARG A 76 3.04 1.28 3.74
C ARG A 76 3.78 2.55 3.32
N GLY A 77 3.61 3.63 4.09
CA GLY A 77 4.21 4.93 3.80
C GLY A 77 5.74 4.87 3.70
N PRO A 78 6.44 4.27 4.68
CA PRO A 78 7.88 4.06 4.57
C PRO A 78 8.32 3.20 3.38
N LEU A 79 7.61 2.10 3.09
CA LEU A 79 7.95 1.21 1.98
C LEU A 79 7.83 1.90 0.62
N GLU A 80 6.71 2.60 0.38
CA GLU A 80 6.51 3.34 -0.88
C GLU A 80 7.49 4.50 -1.02
N SER A 81 7.77 5.22 0.06
CA SER A 81 8.74 6.33 0.06
C SER A 81 10.15 5.84 -0.27
N PHE A 82 10.56 4.70 0.28
CA PHE A 82 11.85 4.08 -0.05
C PHE A 82 11.90 3.62 -1.52
N ALA A 83 10.82 3.02 -2.03
CA ALA A 83 10.73 2.63 -3.43
C ALA A 83 10.88 3.81 -4.40
N GLU A 84 10.42 4.99 -3.97
CA GLU A 84 10.58 6.26 -4.70
C GLU A 84 11.94 6.94 -4.47
N GLY A 85 12.87 6.31 -3.75
CA GLY A 85 14.21 6.84 -3.50
C GLY A 85 14.28 7.94 -2.44
N LEU A 86 13.24 8.09 -1.61
CA LEU A 86 13.28 9.00 -0.46
C LEU A 86 13.98 8.31 0.72
N ASN A 87 14.87 9.06 1.38
CA ASN A 87 15.50 8.60 2.62
C ASN A 87 14.55 8.77 3.81
N ILE A 88 14.46 7.74 4.65
CA ILE A 88 13.60 7.68 5.82
C ILE A 88 14.43 7.19 6.99
N ASN A 89 14.44 7.96 8.06
CA ASN A 89 15.15 7.61 9.28
C ASN A 89 14.18 7.26 10.40
N ASP A 90 14.69 6.61 11.44
CA ASP A 90 13.91 6.35 12.65
C ASP A 90 13.44 7.67 13.29
N GLY A 91 12.12 7.82 13.42
CA GLY A 91 11.46 9.04 13.90
C GLY A 91 10.96 9.97 12.80
N ASP A 92 11.19 9.67 11.52
CA ASP A 92 10.50 10.32 10.40
C ASP A 92 9.09 9.75 10.23
N LEU A 93 8.14 10.58 9.80
CA LEU A 93 6.78 10.16 9.49
C LEU A 93 6.61 10.09 7.97
N ALA A 94 6.47 8.88 7.43
CA ALA A 94 6.21 8.67 6.01
C ALA A 94 4.78 8.21 5.76
N LEU A 95 4.10 8.88 4.83
CA LEU A 95 2.69 8.67 4.53
C LEU A 95 2.52 8.41 3.03
N ARG A 96 1.63 7.47 2.72
CA ARG A 96 1.04 7.37 1.39
C ARG A 96 -0.06 8.42 1.29
N VAL A 97 -0.05 9.17 0.20
CA VAL A 97 -0.96 10.30 -0.02
C VAL A 97 -1.57 10.21 -1.41
N ASN A 98 -2.75 10.81 -1.56
CA ASN A 98 -3.40 10.95 -2.85
C ASN A 98 -3.66 12.44 -3.12
N PHE A 99 -3.50 12.86 -4.36
CA PHE A 99 -4.19 14.03 -4.88
C PHE A 99 -5.69 13.77 -4.89
N ALA A 100 -6.47 14.79 -4.56
CA ALA A 100 -7.91 14.73 -4.49
C ALA A 100 -8.52 16.04 -4.99
N THR A 101 -9.72 15.96 -5.55
CA THR A 101 -10.54 17.11 -5.92
C THR A 101 -11.39 17.51 -4.71
N VAL A 102 -11.22 18.75 -4.25
CA VAL A 102 -12.02 19.32 -3.16
C VAL A 102 -13.19 20.13 -3.70
N ALA A 103 -14.25 20.28 -2.90
CA ALA A 103 -15.34 21.20 -3.19
C ALA A 103 -14.90 22.66 -3.00
N GLU A 104 -15.77 23.60 -3.40
CA GLU A 104 -15.50 25.03 -3.27
C GLU A 104 -15.28 25.47 -1.81
N ASP A 105 -15.85 24.73 -0.85
CA ASP A 105 -15.63 24.94 0.58
C ASP A 105 -14.21 24.58 1.06
N SER A 106 -13.39 23.99 0.18
CA SER A 106 -12.02 23.51 0.44
C SER A 106 -11.89 22.50 1.59
N LYS A 107 -12.99 21.91 2.04
CA LYS A 107 -13.05 20.97 3.17
C LYS A 107 -13.62 19.62 2.76
N THR A 108 -14.59 19.63 1.84
CA THR A 108 -15.25 18.41 1.39
C THR A 108 -14.49 17.81 0.22
N ILE A 109 -14.06 16.56 0.34
CA ILE A 109 -13.44 15.82 -0.76
C ILE A 109 -14.53 15.33 -1.72
N LYS A 110 -14.54 15.82 -2.96
CA LYS A 110 -15.45 15.39 -4.03
C LYS A 110 -14.98 14.09 -4.68
N ASP A 111 -13.69 13.99 -4.95
CA ASP A 111 -13.08 12.81 -5.55
C ASP A 111 -11.67 12.59 -4.99
N ARG A 112 -11.46 11.44 -4.37
CA ARG A 112 -10.20 11.06 -3.71
C ARG A 112 -9.09 10.63 -4.68
N ARG A 113 -9.39 10.53 -5.97
CA ARG A 113 -8.48 9.99 -6.99
C ARG A 113 -8.41 10.84 -8.25
N VAL A 114 -9.00 12.04 -8.22
CA VAL A 114 -8.99 13.02 -9.33
C VAL A 114 -9.37 12.34 -10.64
N GLY A 115 -10.56 11.74 -10.73
CA GLY A 115 -11.06 11.04 -11.92
C GLY A 115 -10.24 9.82 -12.37
N ARG A 116 -9.09 9.55 -11.74
CA ARG A 116 -7.97 8.76 -12.26
C ARG A 116 -7.42 9.29 -13.61
N ASP A 117 -7.60 10.57 -13.91
CA ASP A 117 -7.15 11.22 -15.13
C ASP A 117 -5.98 12.19 -14.93
N LEU A 118 -5.60 12.48 -13.67
CA LEU A 118 -4.41 13.28 -13.35
C LEU A 118 -3.14 12.65 -13.96
N ILE A 119 -2.51 13.36 -14.90
CA ILE A 119 -1.29 12.90 -15.57
C ILE A 119 -0.03 13.24 -14.75
N THR A 120 1.06 12.53 -15.02
CA THR A 120 2.31 12.65 -14.27
C THR A 120 2.88 14.07 -14.29
N GLU A 121 2.78 14.77 -15.42
CA GLU A 121 3.27 16.14 -15.59
C GLU A 121 2.53 17.12 -14.67
N GLU A 122 1.19 17.00 -14.59
CA GLU A 122 0.35 17.81 -13.71
C GLU A 122 0.63 17.49 -12.24
N ALA A 123 0.68 16.20 -11.88
CA ALA A 123 1.01 15.76 -10.53
C ALA A 123 2.40 16.27 -10.09
N THR A 124 3.37 16.31 -11.01
CA THR A 124 4.72 16.84 -10.75
C THR A 124 4.70 18.34 -10.54
N ALA A 125 3.92 19.09 -11.33
CA ALA A 125 3.76 20.52 -11.13
C ALA A 125 3.12 20.83 -9.77
N LEU A 126 2.06 20.11 -9.40
CA LEU A 126 1.41 20.23 -8.09
C LEU A 126 2.36 19.88 -6.94
N ALA A 127 3.13 18.79 -7.07
CA ALA A 127 4.13 18.40 -6.08
C ALA A 127 5.18 19.51 -5.89
N LYS A 128 5.65 20.13 -6.97
CA LYS A 128 6.62 21.25 -6.92
C LYS A 128 6.04 22.47 -6.20
N GLU A 129 4.78 22.79 -6.45
CA GLU A 129 4.08 23.88 -5.76
C GLU A 129 3.97 23.62 -4.26
N ILE A 130 3.61 22.39 -3.86
CA ILE A 130 3.54 22.00 -2.43
C ILE A 130 4.91 22.17 -1.77
N ASN A 131 5.97 21.58 -2.34
CA ASN A 131 7.32 21.65 -1.76
C ASN A 131 7.90 23.07 -1.70
N SER A 132 7.47 23.98 -2.60
CA SER A 132 8.00 25.34 -2.64
C SER A 132 7.22 26.34 -1.78
N LYS A 133 5.91 26.15 -1.64
CA LYS A 133 5.03 27.13 -0.97
C LYS A 133 4.66 26.76 0.47
N VAL A 134 4.61 25.46 0.79
CA VAL A 134 4.24 25.02 2.13
C VAL A 134 5.48 25.02 3.02
N THR A 135 5.36 25.64 4.20
CA THR A 135 6.39 25.59 5.23
C THR A 135 5.78 25.10 6.54
N LEU A 136 6.53 24.28 7.26
CA LEU A 136 6.14 23.80 8.59
C LEU A 136 7.03 24.49 9.63
N SER A 137 6.46 24.84 10.77
CA SER A 137 7.17 25.62 11.81
C SER A 137 8.17 24.79 12.62
N SER A 138 7.95 23.48 12.75
CA SER A 138 8.75 22.58 13.61
C SER A 138 9.24 21.31 12.90
N ALA A 139 9.09 21.26 11.58
CA ALA A 139 9.43 20.10 10.76
C ALA A 139 9.86 20.55 9.36
N THR A 140 10.54 19.67 8.63
CA THR A 140 10.64 19.76 7.18
C THR A 140 9.84 18.64 6.56
N PHE A 141 9.56 18.72 5.27
CA PHE A 141 8.95 17.62 4.56
C PHE A 141 9.48 17.52 3.14
N GLU A 142 9.23 16.38 2.53
CA GLU A 142 9.46 16.12 1.13
C GLU A 142 8.23 15.39 0.58
N PHE A 143 7.57 15.98 -0.40
CA PHE A 143 6.42 15.40 -1.07
C PHE A 143 6.81 14.99 -2.49
N LYS A 144 6.52 13.76 -2.89
CA LYS A 144 6.82 13.25 -4.22
C LYS A 144 5.61 12.55 -4.81
N ASN A 145 5.18 12.97 -6.00
CA ASN A 145 4.15 12.26 -6.76
C ASN A 145 4.72 10.96 -7.33
N THR A 146 3.85 9.97 -7.52
CA THR A 146 4.20 8.66 -8.10
C THR A 146 3.37 8.44 -9.37
N ILE A 147 2.50 7.44 -9.39
CA ILE A 147 1.66 7.08 -10.53
C ILE A 147 0.26 7.70 -10.37
N GLY A 148 -0.11 8.54 -11.33
CA GLY A 148 -1.42 9.20 -11.38
C GLY A 148 -1.66 10.07 -10.16
N HIS A 149 -2.79 9.85 -9.47
CA HIS A 149 -3.15 10.60 -8.26
C HIS A 149 -2.31 10.26 -7.02
N ARG A 150 -1.40 9.30 -7.07
CA ARG A 150 -0.69 8.83 -5.87
C ARG A 150 0.56 9.66 -5.59
N GLY A 151 0.96 9.67 -4.34
CA GLY A 151 2.20 10.28 -3.88
C GLY A 151 2.66 9.72 -2.54
N VAL A 152 3.83 10.17 -2.13
CA VAL A 152 4.42 9.91 -0.83
C VAL A 152 4.80 11.23 -0.17
N LEU A 153 4.66 11.29 1.15
CA LEU A 153 5.01 12.45 1.97
C LEU A 153 5.89 11.97 3.12
N VAL A 154 7.12 12.48 3.21
CA VAL A 154 8.03 12.23 4.32
C VAL A 154 8.19 13.51 5.13
N ILE A 155 7.75 13.50 6.38
CA ILE A 155 7.87 14.61 7.32
C ILE A 155 8.96 14.28 8.33
N ARG A 156 9.85 15.24 8.59
CA ARG A 156 11.02 15.10 9.45
C ARG A 156 10.95 16.14 10.56
N GLY A 157 10.83 15.70 11.81
CA GLY A 157 10.79 16.59 12.96
C GLY A 157 12.14 17.26 13.19
N MET A 158 12.18 18.58 13.41
CA MET A 158 13.45 19.30 13.61
C MET A 158 14.05 19.08 15.00
N ARG A 159 13.22 18.83 16.01
CA ARG A 159 13.63 18.76 17.43
C ARG A 159 13.24 17.46 18.13
N SER A 160 12.29 16.71 17.58
CA SER A 160 11.76 15.50 18.19
C SER A 160 11.37 14.49 17.12
N LYS A 161 11.41 13.21 17.48
CA LYS A 161 10.86 12.13 16.66
C LYS A 161 9.35 12.29 16.53
N LEU A 162 8.81 11.94 15.38
CA LEU A 162 7.37 11.93 15.11
C LEU A 162 6.80 10.54 15.42
N SER A 163 5.51 10.52 15.74
CA SER A 163 4.75 9.28 15.95
C SER A 163 3.96 8.96 14.68
N GLY A 164 3.87 7.66 14.36
CA GLY A 164 2.93 7.15 13.35
C GLY A 164 1.51 6.91 13.90
N TRP A 165 1.31 7.13 15.21
CA TRP A 165 -0.01 7.17 15.85
C TRP A 165 -0.64 8.52 15.53
N ILE A 166 -1.33 8.56 14.39
CA ILE A 166 -2.06 9.72 13.88
C ILE A 166 -3.36 9.26 13.22
N THR A 167 -4.38 10.10 13.28
CA THR A 167 -5.64 9.90 12.57
C THR A 167 -5.47 10.05 11.07
N ASN A 168 -6.07 9.15 10.30
CA ASN A 168 -6.07 9.25 8.84
C ASN A 168 -7.02 10.35 8.36
N THR A 169 -6.62 11.09 7.33
CA THR A 169 -7.43 12.18 6.74
C THR A 169 -8.24 11.72 5.54
N ASP A 170 -7.95 10.54 4.99
CA ASP A 170 -8.68 9.97 3.87
C ASP A 170 -10.00 9.32 4.37
N PRO A 171 -11.18 9.83 3.96
CA PRO A 171 -12.47 9.45 4.54
C PRO A 171 -12.96 8.04 4.20
N ALA A 172 -12.26 7.24 3.39
CA ALA A 172 -12.67 5.84 3.17
C ALA A 172 -11.81 4.80 3.87
N TYR A 173 -10.84 5.22 4.66
CA TYR A 173 -10.04 4.31 5.46
C TYR A 173 -9.98 4.87 6.88
N ASP A 174 -10.77 4.27 7.77
CA ASP A 174 -10.74 4.64 9.18
C ASP A 174 -9.46 4.14 9.83
N ARG A 175 -8.72 5.08 10.40
CA ARG A 175 -7.63 4.81 11.33
C ARG A 175 -7.60 5.94 12.33
N GLU A 176 -7.84 5.59 13.59
CA GLU A 176 -7.64 6.50 14.71
C GLU A 176 -6.26 6.26 15.31
N GLY A 177 -5.62 7.37 15.68
CA GLY A 177 -4.32 7.38 16.31
C GLY A 177 -4.16 8.64 17.13
#